data_AF-A0AAP0J9S1-F1
#
_entry.id   AF-A0AAP0J9S1-F1
#
_cell.length_a   1.000
_cell.length_b   1.000
_cell.length_c   1.000
_cell.angle_alpha   90.00
_cell.angle_beta   90.00
_cell.angle_gamma   90.00
#
_symmetry.space_group_name_H-M   'P 1'
#
loop_
_entity.id
_entity.type
_entity.pdbx_description
1 polymer ?
#
loop_
_entity_poly.entity_id
_entity_poly.type
_entity_poly.pdbx_seq_one_letter_code
_entity_poly.pdbx_strand_id
1 'polypeptide(L)'
;MSLALRPSLPTLLARVDLNKTAVTIFCPTDFAFGDQDYFVQAQPPLWLLEYHVVPRKIEKEDLESSSIFPIGSKLNTLLHGCSLVITTSRYIAASLNQVEIKEWDVYNDGSVIVHGIDMFLSPYYEIMEFYAEFYLYLFIFVALSFLFVLILWAFLCHIVVPIVRAFISRMVCWLRESAGRKTTDSVY
;
A
#
# COMPACT_ATOMS: atom_id res chain seq x y z
N MET A 1 16.87 -13.69 -22.55
CA MET A 1 15.72 -12.97 -23.14
C MET A 1 16.15 -11.67 -23.84
N SER A 2 16.97 -11.73 -24.91
CA SER A 2 17.61 -10.54 -25.53
C SER A 2 16.84 -9.85 -26.68
N LEU A 3 15.64 -10.33 -27.02
CA LEU A 3 14.96 -9.94 -28.27
C LEU A 3 14.13 -8.65 -28.17
N ALA A 4 13.72 -8.22 -26.97
CA ALA A 4 12.90 -7.02 -26.78
C ALA A 4 13.69 -5.72 -26.65
N LEU A 5 14.97 -5.79 -26.22
CA LEU A 5 15.83 -4.63 -26.03
C LEU A 5 16.38 -4.09 -27.36
N ARG A 6 16.61 -4.97 -28.34
CA ARG A 6 17.17 -4.59 -29.65
C ARG A 6 16.40 -3.48 -30.40
N PRO A 7 15.06 -3.52 -30.52
CA PRO A 7 14.32 -2.48 -31.25
C PRO A 7 14.13 -1.19 -30.45
N SER A 8 14.11 -1.24 -29.11
CA SER A 8 13.89 -0.08 -28.24
C SER A 8 15.17 0.63 -27.82
N LEU A 9 16.31 -0.07 -27.84
CA LEU A 9 17.62 0.47 -27.46
C LEU A 9 17.99 1.76 -28.22
N PRO A 10 17.81 1.89 -29.55
CA PRO A 10 18.13 3.13 -30.25
C PRO A 10 17.32 4.33 -29.75
N THR A 11 16.06 4.10 -29.38
CA THR A 11 15.16 5.15 -28.86
C THR A 11 15.57 5.59 -27.46
N LEU A 12 15.98 4.63 -26.62
CA LEU A 12 16.44 4.88 -25.26
C LEU A 12 17.81 5.61 -25.28
N LEU A 13 18.71 5.17 -26.16
CA LEU A 13 19.99 5.83 -26.41
C LEU A 13 19.82 7.23 -27.02
N ALA A 14 18.80 7.47 -27.84
CA ALA A 14 18.52 8.81 -28.34
C ALA A 14 18.08 9.79 -27.23
N ARG A 15 17.54 9.28 -26.11
CA ARG A 15 17.16 10.08 -24.95
C ARG A 15 18.30 10.29 -23.94
N VAL A 16 19.41 9.56 -24.08
CA VAL A 16 20.56 9.63 -23.18
C VAL A 16 21.83 9.90 -23.98
N ASP A 17 22.44 11.07 -23.78
CA ASP A 17 23.78 11.32 -24.29
C ASP A 17 24.82 10.65 -23.37
N LEU A 18 25.08 9.35 -23.59
CA LEU A 18 26.02 8.55 -22.80
C LEU A 18 27.45 9.11 -22.77
N ASN A 19 27.79 10.01 -23.71
CA ASN A 19 29.08 10.70 -23.72
C ASN A 19 29.14 11.87 -22.74
N LYS A 20 28.01 12.31 -22.17
CA LYS A 20 27.91 13.45 -21.24
C LYS A 20 27.33 13.08 -19.89
N THR A 21 26.44 12.09 -19.84
CA THR A 21 25.72 11.71 -18.62
C THR A 21 25.87 10.24 -18.34
N ALA A 22 26.34 9.92 -17.14
CA ALA A 22 26.30 8.57 -16.62
C ALA A 22 24.87 8.16 -16.23
N VAL A 23 24.55 6.89 -16.40
CA VAL A 23 23.22 6.33 -16.21
C VAL A 23 23.28 5.10 -15.32
N THR A 24 22.34 5.00 -14.39
CA THR A 24 22.09 3.80 -13.59
C THR A 24 20.80 3.12 -14.06
N ILE A 25 20.87 1.82 -14.29
CA ILE A 25 19.76 0.98 -14.73
C ILE A 25 19.45 -0.02 -13.61
N PHE A 26 18.20 -0.03 -13.16
CA PHE A 26 17.71 -1.01 -12.20
C PHE A 26 17.08 -2.18 -12.96
N CYS A 27 17.76 -3.31 -13.04
CA CYS A 27 17.35 -4.46 -13.82
C CYS A 27 16.63 -5.47 -12.93
N PRO A 28 15.35 -5.78 -13.19
CA PRO A 28 14.64 -6.82 -12.45
C PRO A 28 15.26 -8.19 -12.70
N THR A 29 15.21 -9.06 -11.67
CA THR A 29 15.64 -10.45 -11.80
C THR A 29 14.75 -11.24 -12.76
N ASP A 30 15.26 -12.34 -13.32
CA ASP A 30 14.49 -13.24 -14.19
C ASP A 30 13.22 -13.77 -13.50
N PHE A 31 13.22 -13.87 -12.17
CA PHE A 31 12.05 -14.28 -11.38
C PHE A 31 10.88 -13.30 -11.53
N ALA A 32 11.16 -12.00 -11.57
CA ALA A 32 10.14 -10.95 -11.69
C ALA A 32 9.36 -11.00 -13.02
N PHE A 33 9.94 -11.62 -14.06
CA PHE A 33 9.26 -11.81 -15.35
C PHE A 33 8.30 -13.00 -15.35
N GLY A 34 8.42 -13.92 -14.40
CA GLY A 34 7.50 -15.04 -14.22
C GLY A 34 6.27 -14.70 -13.41
N ASP A 35 6.26 -13.52 -12.76
CA ASP A 35 5.16 -13.07 -11.91
C ASP A 35 4.00 -12.52 -12.74
N GLN A 36 2.86 -13.23 -12.67
CA GLN A 36 1.65 -12.88 -13.40
C GLN A 36 0.95 -11.62 -12.85
N ASP A 37 1.27 -11.24 -11.61
CA ASP A 37 0.68 -10.04 -10.98
C ASP A 37 1.19 -8.75 -11.62
N TYR A 38 2.39 -8.79 -12.22
CA TYR A 38 3.00 -7.64 -12.89
C TYR A 38 2.75 -7.60 -14.40
N PHE A 39 2.66 -8.75 -15.05
CA PHE A 39 2.47 -8.79 -16.50
C PHE A 39 1.49 -9.84 -16.99
N VAL A 40 0.43 -9.36 -17.64
CA VAL A 40 -0.45 -10.19 -18.48
C VAL A 40 0.21 -10.56 -19.81
N GLN A 41 1.25 -9.82 -20.23
CA GLN A 41 2.01 -10.05 -21.46
C GLN A 41 3.48 -10.31 -21.13
N ALA A 42 4.10 -11.31 -21.76
CA ALA A 42 5.50 -11.69 -21.48
C ALA A 42 6.56 -10.60 -21.75
N GLN A 43 6.17 -9.42 -22.28
CA GLN A 43 7.09 -8.34 -22.63
C GLN A 43 6.70 -7.03 -21.91
N PRO A 44 7.63 -6.42 -21.15
CA PRO A 44 7.37 -5.12 -20.55
C PRO A 44 7.32 -4.00 -21.62
N PRO A 45 6.42 -3.02 -21.48
CA PRO A 45 6.32 -1.89 -22.39
C PRO A 45 7.50 -0.91 -22.22
N LEU A 46 7.79 -0.11 -23.26
CA LEU A 46 8.93 0.82 -23.27
C LEU A 46 8.91 1.81 -22.10
N TRP A 47 7.76 2.40 -21.79
CA TRP A 47 7.62 3.38 -20.71
C TRP A 47 8.05 2.81 -19.34
N LEU A 48 7.85 1.51 -19.14
CA LEU A 48 8.25 0.84 -17.91
C LEU A 48 9.77 0.68 -17.85
N LEU A 49 10.40 0.35 -18.99
CA LEU A 49 11.86 0.32 -19.08
C LEU A 49 12.47 1.70 -18.82
N GLU A 50 11.88 2.77 -19.35
CA GLU A 50 12.31 4.15 -19.09
C GLU A 50 12.21 4.51 -17.60
N TYR A 51 11.24 3.94 -16.87
CA TYR A 51 11.09 4.14 -15.44
C TYR A 51 12.21 3.48 -14.60
N HIS A 52 12.81 2.41 -15.11
CA HIS A 52 13.92 1.72 -14.43
C HIS A 52 15.28 2.37 -14.68
N VAL A 53 15.33 3.40 -15.52
CA VAL A 53 16.56 4.08 -15.91
C VAL A 53 16.63 5.44 -15.21
N VAL A 54 17.73 5.68 -14.51
CA VAL A 54 18.02 6.95 -13.84
C VAL A 54 19.23 7.61 -14.51
N PRO A 55 19.07 8.80 -15.11
CA PRO A 55 20.15 9.52 -15.81
C PRO A 55 21.11 10.21 -14.81
N ARG A 56 21.61 9.46 -13.83
CA ARG A 56 22.58 9.88 -12.84
C ARG A 56 23.41 8.67 -12.42
N LYS A 57 24.70 8.89 -12.19
CA LYS A 57 25.57 7.92 -11.57
C LYS A 57 25.13 7.70 -10.11
N ILE A 58 24.75 6.47 -9.80
CA ILE A 58 24.42 6.03 -8.45
C ILE A 58 25.25 4.79 -8.19
N GLU A 59 26.12 4.87 -7.19
CA GLU A 59 26.92 3.75 -6.72
C GLU A 59 26.27 3.11 -5.48
N LYS A 60 26.74 1.92 -5.11
CA LYS A 60 26.26 1.21 -3.93
C LYS A 60 26.41 2.05 -2.67
N GLU A 61 27.57 2.69 -2.51
CA GLU A 61 27.92 3.51 -1.36
C GLU A 61 26.99 4.72 -1.23
N ASP A 62 26.52 5.27 -2.35
CA ASP A 62 25.59 6.40 -2.34
C ASP A 62 24.23 6.00 -1.75
N LEU A 63 23.73 4.81 -2.12
CA LEU A 63 22.43 4.31 -1.67
C LEU A 63 22.45 3.71 -0.26
N GLU A 64 23.56 3.08 0.14
CA GLU A 64 23.73 2.57 1.51
C GLU A 64 24.06 3.69 2.50
N SER A 65 24.70 4.77 2.05
CA SER A 65 24.99 5.94 2.87
C SER A 65 23.77 6.85 2.96
N SER A 66 23.06 6.73 4.08
CA SER A 66 21.94 7.63 4.45
C SER A 66 22.28 9.14 4.44
N SER A 67 23.57 9.50 4.38
CA SER A 67 24.02 10.90 4.29
C SER A 67 23.92 11.49 2.89
N ILE A 68 24.07 10.66 1.86
CA ILE A 68 24.01 11.10 0.45
C ILE A 68 22.55 11.08 -0.01
N PHE A 69 21.86 9.98 0.27
CA PHE A 69 20.45 9.86 -0.03
C PHE A 69 19.64 9.46 1.21
N PRO A 70 18.94 10.42 1.86
CA PRO A 70 18.07 10.10 2.97
C PRO A 70 16.85 9.30 2.50
N ILE A 71 16.24 8.56 3.42
CA ILE A 71 14.97 7.87 3.19
C ILE A 71 13.91 8.90 2.76
N GLY A 72 13.16 8.58 1.72
CA GLY A 72 12.18 9.48 1.07
C GLY A 72 12.77 10.37 -0.01
N SER A 73 14.08 10.31 -0.27
CA SER A 73 14.69 11.04 -1.40
C SER A 73 14.17 10.53 -2.74
N LYS A 74 14.02 11.45 -3.69
CA LYS A 74 13.45 11.20 -5.01
C LYS A 74 14.54 11.20 -6.08
N LEU A 75 14.62 10.12 -6.84
CA LEU A 75 15.53 9.94 -7.97
C LEU A 75 14.73 10.08 -9.26
N ASN A 76 15.03 11.10 -10.07
CA ASN A 76 14.32 11.30 -11.33
C ASN A 76 14.67 10.20 -12.32
N THR A 77 13.64 9.61 -12.92
CA THR A 77 13.82 8.57 -13.94
C THR A 77 13.87 9.20 -15.33
N LEU A 78 14.18 8.38 -16.34
CA LEU A 78 14.11 8.78 -17.74
C LEU A 78 12.65 8.96 -18.21
N LEU A 79 11.69 8.35 -17.51
CA LEU A 79 10.27 8.61 -17.70
C LEU A 79 9.92 9.99 -17.11
N HIS A 80 9.54 10.93 -17.99
CA HIS A 80 9.26 12.30 -17.61
C HIS A 80 8.17 12.41 -16.53
N GLY A 81 8.46 13.16 -15.46
CA GLY A 81 7.52 13.41 -14.37
C GLY A 81 7.42 12.26 -13.35
N CYS A 82 8.21 11.19 -13.53
CA CYS A 82 8.22 10.06 -12.62
C CYS A 82 9.59 9.95 -11.90
N SER A 83 9.53 9.68 -10.60
CA SER A 83 10.71 9.51 -9.75
C SER A 83 10.62 8.19 -8.98
N LEU A 84 11.77 7.62 -8.64
CA LEU A 84 11.91 6.53 -7.68
C LEU A 84 12.11 7.12 -6.30
N VAL A 85 11.49 6.54 -5.29
CA VAL A 85 11.62 6.95 -3.89
C VAL A 85 12.49 5.94 -3.17
N ILE A 86 13.48 6.40 -2.43
CA ILE A 86 14.28 5.53 -1.58
C ILE A 86 13.48 5.20 -0.32
N THR A 87 13.10 3.93 -0.18
CA THR A 87 12.25 3.45 0.91
C THR A 87 13.07 2.88 2.06
N THR A 88 14.25 2.34 1.78
CA THR A 88 15.19 1.88 2.81
C THR A 88 16.61 2.16 2.35
N SER A 89 17.41 2.71 3.25
CA SER A 89 18.85 2.91 3.08
C SER A 89 19.51 2.41 4.35
N ARG A 90 19.99 1.15 4.34
CA ARG A 90 20.76 0.53 5.41
C ARG A 90 22.06 -0.01 4.84
N TYR A 91 23.07 -0.15 5.70
CA TYR A 91 24.42 -0.62 5.39
C TYR A 91 24.54 -1.97 4.65
N ILE A 92 23.45 -2.75 4.60
CA ILE A 92 23.43 -4.10 4.01
C ILE A 92 22.29 -4.23 2.98
N ALA A 93 21.37 -3.26 2.94
CA ALA A 93 20.16 -3.36 2.15
C ALA A 93 19.64 -1.97 1.79
N ALA A 94 19.40 -1.75 0.50
CA ALA A 94 18.71 -0.58 0.00
C ALA A 94 17.47 -1.01 -0.80
N SER A 95 16.41 -0.20 -0.73
CA SER A 95 15.19 -0.43 -1.50
C SER A 95 14.69 0.85 -2.14
N LEU A 96 14.16 0.70 -3.35
CA LEU A 96 13.55 1.74 -4.16
C LEU A 96 12.09 1.37 -4.39
N ASN A 97 11.15 2.24 -4.04
CA ASN A 97 9.72 1.97 -4.12
C ASN A 97 9.34 0.61 -3.49
N GLN A 98 9.90 0.29 -2.32
CA GLN A 98 9.76 -0.99 -1.62
C GLN A 98 10.35 -2.21 -2.32
N VAL A 99 10.97 -2.06 -3.48
CA VAL A 99 11.70 -3.13 -4.16
C VAL A 99 13.15 -3.13 -3.69
N GLU A 100 13.61 -4.28 -3.19
CA GLU A 100 14.98 -4.46 -2.73
C GLU A 100 15.97 -4.56 -3.90
N ILE A 101 17.13 -3.92 -3.73
CA ILE A 101 18.29 -4.12 -4.61
C ILE A 101 19.01 -5.39 -4.15
N LYS A 102 18.99 -6.43 -4.98
CA LYS A 102 19.59 -7.74 -4.70
C LYS A 102 21.05 -7.80 -5.09
N GLU A 103 21.39 -7.23 -6.23
CA GLU A 103 22.72 -7.33 -6.83
C GLU A 103 23.25 -5.93 -7.13
N TRP A 104 24.43 -5.64 -6.61
CA TRP A 104 25.13 -4.38 -6.84
C TRP A 104 26.13 -4.53 -7.97
N ASP A 105 26.31 -3.48 -8.77
CA ASP A 105 27.28 -3.40 -9.87
C ASP A 105 27.34 -4.66 -10.78
N VAL A 106 26.17 -5.17 -11.18
CA VAL A 106 26.07 -6.28 -12.16
C VAL A 106 26.81 -5.95 -13.45
N TYR A 107 26.81 -4.67 -13.81
CA TYR A 107 27.65 -4.10 -14.86
C TYR A 107 28.04 -2.68 -14.45
N ASN A 108 29.30 -2.31 -14.65
CA ASN A 108 29.78 -0.96 -14.38
C ASN A 108 30.98 -0.65 -15.30
N ASP A 109 30.79 0.24 -16.26
CA ASP A 109 31.86 0.77 -17.12
C ASP A 109 32.18 2.25 -16.84
N GLY A 110 31.64 2.78 -15.74
CA GLY A 110 31.74 4.19 -15.35
C GLY A 110 30.74 5.14 -16.02
N SER A 111 30.16 4.75 -17.16
CA SER A 111 29.12 5.52 -17.88
C SER A 111 27.74 4.89 -17.72
N VAL A 112 27.66 3.57 -17.67
CA VAL A 112 26.47 2.77 -17.44
C VAL A 112 26.73 1.87 -16.23
N ILE A 113 25.87 1.99 -15.24
CA ILE A 113 25.85 1.17 -14.04
C ILE A 113 24.55 0.36 -14.05
N VAL A 114 24.62 -0.92 -13.75
CA VAL A 114 23.46 -1.80 -13.66
C VAL A 114 23.40 -2.42 -12.27
N HIS A 115 22.26 -2.27 -11.61
CA HIS A 115 21.96 -2.91 -10.34
C HIS A 115 20.79 -3.88 -10.53
N GLY A 116 20.91 -5.09 -9.98
CA GLY A 116 19.85 -6.09 -9.97
C GLY A 116 18.86 -5.81 -8.86
N ILE A 117 17.57 -5.74 -9.19
CA ILE A 117 16.47 -5.54 -8.24
C ILE A 117 15.56 -6.77 -8.21
N ASP A 118 14.90 -6.99 -7.08
CA ASP A 118 14.08 -8.19 -6.87
C ASP A 118 12.90 -8.27 -7.86
N MET A 119 12.14 -7.17 -7.98
CA MET A 119 10.88 -7.07 -8.72
C MET A 119 10.84 -5.83 -9.63
N PHE A 120 9.80 -5.68 -10.44
CA PHE A 120 9.63 -4.48 -11.28
C PHE A 120 9.23 -3.24 -10.46
N LEU A 121 9.86 -2.12 -10.78
CA LEU A 121 9.49 -0.80 -10.29
C LEU A 121 8.25 -0.30 -11.03
N SER A 122 7.27 0.22 -10.30
CA SER A 122 6.04 0.76 -10.86
C SER A 122 5.86 2.24 -10.49
N PRO A 123 5.50 3.13 -11.44
CA PRO A 123 5.19 4.52 -11.14
C PRO A 123 3.91 4.66 -10.32
N TYR A 124 3.08 3.61 -10.26
CA TYR A 124 1.88 3.56 -9.44
C TYR A 124 2.16 3.23 -7.97
N TYR A 125 3.42 3.03 -7.58
CA TYR A 125 3.80 2.71 -6.20
C TYR A 125 3.20 3.68 -5.18
N GLU A 126 3.43 4.99 -5.33
CA GLU A 126 2.90 6.01 -4.41
C GLU A 126 1.36 5.98 -4.34
N ILE A 127 0.71 5.65 -5.46
CA ILE A 127 -0.75 5.61 -5.59
C ILE A 127 -1.32 4.35 -4.91
N MET A 128 -0.67 3.19 -5.10
CA MET A 128 -1.12 1.92 -4.55
C MET A 128 -0.97 1.87 -3.04
N GLU A 129 0.10 2.44 -2.47
CA GLU A 129 0.25 2.57 -1.02
C GLU A 129 -0.88 3.40 -0.40
N PHE A 130 -1.19 4.55 -1.01
CA PHE A 130 -2.26 5.42 -0.54
C PHE A 130 -3.62 4.70 -0.55
N TYR A 131 -3.92 3.95 -1.61
CA TYR A 131 -5.17 3.18 -1.66
C TYR A 131 -5.19 2.08 -0.60
N ALA A 132 -4.09 1.36 -0.38
CA ALA A 132 -4.04 0.30 0.63
C ALA A 132 -4.35 0.83 2.04
N GLU A 133 -3.77 1.97 2.43
CA GLU A 133 -4.09 2.62 3.72
C GLU A 133 -5.55 3.07 3.80
N PHE A 134 -6.08 3.66 2.72
CA PHE A 134 -7.47 4.10 2.67
C PHE A 134 -8.45 2.92 2.79
N TYR A 135 -8.20 1.83 2.09
CA TYR A 135 -9.03 0.62 2.16
C TYR A 135 -8.99 -0.02 3.54
N LEU A 136 -7.82 -0.05 4.20
CA LEU A 136 -7.72 -0.56 5.57
C LEU A 136 -8.55 0.31 6.53
N TYR A 137 -8.46 1.65 6.41
CA TYR A 137 -9.24 2.56 7.23
C TYR A 137 -10.74 2.40 6.99
N LEU A 138 -11.16 2.31 5.72
CA LEU A 138 -12.56 2.07 5.35
C LEU A 138 -13.06 0.74 5.91
N PHE A 139 -12.26 -0.31 5.82
CA PHE A 139 -12.59 -1.62 6.37
C PHE A 139 -12.75 -1.57 7.90
N ILE A 140 -11.84 -0.92 8.61
CA ILE A 140 -11.92 -0.73 10.06
C ILE A 140 -13.17 0.08 10.42
N PHE A 141 -13.45 1.17 9.71
CA PHE A 141 -14.62 2.01 9.93
C PHE A 141 -15.92 1.22 9.76
N VAL A 142 -16.03 0.44 8.68
CA VAL A 142 -17.16 -0.45 8.42
C VAL A 142 -17.28 -1.47 9.56
N ALA A 143 -16.20 -2.15 9.95
CA ALA A 143 -16.21 -3.12 11.03
C ALA A 143 -16.65 -2.52 12.39
N LEU A 144 -16.15 -1.33 12.74
CA LEU A 144 -16.54 -0.61 13.96
C LEU A 144 -18.01 -0.20 13.92
N SER A 145 -18.54 0.21 12.77
CA SER A 145 -19.95 0.54 12.62
C SER A 145 -20.85 -0.68 12.88
N PHE A 146 -20.47 -1.87 12.37
CA PHE A 146 -21.19 -3.11 12.65
C PHE A 146 -21.11 -3.49 14.13
N LEU A 147 -19.93 -3.36 14.74
CA LEU A 147 -19.75 -3.62 16.17
C LEU A 147 -20.63 -2.70 17.02
N PHE A 148 -20.71 -1.42 16.68
CA PHE A 148 -21.56 -0.45 17.38
C PHE A 148 -23.04 -0.84 17.31
N VAL A 149 -23.53 -1.24 16.13
CA VAL A 149 -24.91 -1.71 15.95
C VAL A 149 -25.18 -2.96 16.80
N LEU A 150 -24.25 -3.91 16.85
CA LEU A 150 -24.37 -5.11 17.67
C LEU A 150 -24.39 -4.79 19.18
N ILE A 151 -23.54 -3.87 19.64
CA ILE A 151 -23.52 -3.42 21.03
C ILE A 151 -24.83 -2.73 21.39
N LEU A 152 -25.33 -1.84 20.54
CA LEU A 152 -26.60 -1.15 20.73
C LEU A 152 -27.76 -2.16 20.82
N TRP A 153 -27.77 -3.14 19.91
CA TRP A 153 -28.77 -4.20 19.90
C TRP A 153 -28.71 -5.04 21.19
N ALA A 154 -27.51 -5.46 21.62
CA ALA A 154 -27.32 -6.20 22.86
C ALA A 154 -27.77 -5.39 24.08
N PHE A 155 -27.46 -4.10 24.15
CA PHE A 155 -27.92 -3.19 25.19
C PHE A 155 -29.45 -3.11 25.25
N LEU A 156 -30.11 -2.95 24.10
CA LEU A 156 -31.57 -2.94 24.01
C LEU A 156 -32.17 -4.26 24.50
N CYS A 157 -31.65 -5.39 24.03
CA CYS A 157 -32.18 -6.72 24.37
C CYS A 157 -31.93 -7.13 25.82
N HIS A 158 -30.75 -6.85 26.39
CA HIS A 158 -30.35 -7.35 27.71
C HIS A 158 -30.58 -6.36 28.85
N ILE A 159 -30.65 -5.05 28.57
CA ILE A 159 -30.83 -4.04 29.62
C ILE A 159 -32.22 -3.42 29.52
N VAL A 160 -32.57 -2.84 28.36
CA VAL A 160 -33.82 -2.07 28.22
C VAL A 160 -35.05 -2.98 28.31
N VAL A 161 -35.09 -4.08 27.54
CA VAL A 161 -36.27 -4.98 27.52
C VAL A 161 -36.59 -5.58 28.90
N PRO A 162 -35.62 -6.10 29.69
CA PRO A 162 -35.91 -6.58 31.04
C PRO A 162 -36.40 -5.49 32.01
N ILE A 163 -35.83 -4.28 31.94
CA ILE A 163 -36.28 -3.15 32.77
C ILE A 163 -37.73 -2.78 32.45
N VAL A 164 -38.06 -2.64 31.17
CA VAL A 164 -39.43 -2.33 30.73
C VAL A 164 -40.40 -3.43 31.16
N ARG A 165 -40.02 -4.71 30.99
CA ARG A 165 -40.84 -5.85 31.45
C ARG A 165 -41.08 -5.81 32.96
N ALA A 166 -40.04 -5.54 33.75
CA ALA A 166 -40.15 -5.45 35.21
C ALA A 166 -41.06 -4.29 35.65
N PHE A 167 -40.93 -3.13 35.00
CA PHE A 167 -41.77 -1.96 35.26
C PHE A 167 -43.25 -2.23 34.94
N ILE A 168 -43.54 -2.76 33.75
CA ILE A 168 -44.90 -3.12 33.34
C ILE A 168 -45.50 -4.15 34.31
N SER A 169 -44.74 -5.17 34.70
CA SER A 169 -45.19 -6.19 35.65
C SER A 169 -45.60 -5.57 37.01
N ARG A 170 -44.78 -4.67 37.56
CA ARG A 170 -45.11 -3.96 38.81
C ARG A 170 -46.34 -3.07 38.66
N MET A 171 -46.46 -2.34 37.56
CA MET A 171 -47.61 -1.49 37.28
C MET A 171 -48.90 -2.30 37.20
N VAL A 172 -48.88 -3.46 36.53
CA VAL A 172 -50.03 -4.37 36.44
C VAL A 172 -50.42 -4.93 37.81
N CYS A 173 -49.45 -5.36 38.62
CA CYS A 173 -49.72 -5.80 40.00
C CYS A 173 -50.38 -4.69 40.83
N TRP A 174 -49.86 -3.46 40.76
CA TRP A 174 -50.42 -2.31 41.48
C TRP A 174 -51.84 -1.98 41.02
N LEU A 175 -52.11 -1.98 39.70
CA LEU A 175 -53.44 -1.74 39.17
C LEU A 175 -54.44 -2.81 39.61
N ARG A 176 -54.04 -4.08 39.63
CA ARG A 176 -54.88 -5.19 40.11
C ARG A 176 -55.22 -5.02 41.60
N GLU A 177 -54.25 -4.66 42.41
CA GLU A 177 -54.45 -4.42 43.84
C GLU A 177 -55.34 -3.19 44.09
N SER A 178 -55.17 -2.13 43.30
CA SER A 178 -55.97 -0.91 43.39
C SER A 178 -57.43 -1.15 42.96
N ALA A 179 -57.67 -1.97 41.94
CA ALA A 179 -59.00 -2.34 41.50
C ALA A 179 -59.74 -3.21 42.53
N GLY A 180 -59.05 -4.16 43.17
CA GLY A 180 -59.64 -5.03 44.20
C GLY A 180 -60.14 -4.26 45.43
N ARG A 181 -59.42 -3.20 45.84
CA ARG A 181 -59.81 -2.32 46.95
C ARG A 181 -61.11 -1.54 46.70
N LYS A 182 -61.42 -1.20 45.44
CA LYS A 182 -62.64 -0.43 45.11
C LYS A 182 -63.92 -1.27 45.13
N THR A 183 -63.83 -2.58 44.89
CA THR A 183 -64.99 -3.48 44.91
C THR A 183 -65.48 -3.82 46.32
N THR A 184 -64.58 -3.86 47.32
CA THR A 184 -64.93 -4.16 48.72
C THR A 184 -65.62 -3.00 49.45
N ASP A 185 -65.45 -1.76 48.99
CA ASP A 185 -66.07 -0.58 49.60
C ASP A 185 -67.49 -0.28 49.06
N SER A 186 -67.99 -1.06 48.09
CA SER A 186 -69.32 -0.88 47.46
C SER A 186 -70.41 -1.86 47.94
N VAL A 187 -70.11 -2.70 48.94
CA VAL A 187 -71.07 -3.63 49.55
C VAL A 187 -71.47 -3.09 50.93
N TYR A 188 -72.24 -2.00 50.94
CA TYR A 188 -73.03 -1.55 52.09
C TYR A 188 -74.33 -0.91 51.59
#